data_AF-A0ABD2P4Q4-F1
#
_entry.id   AF-A0ABD2P4Q4-F1
#
_cell.length_a   1.000
_cell.length_b   1.000
_cell.length_c   1.000
_cell.angle_alpha   90.00
_cell.angle_beta   90.00
_cell.angle_gamma   90.00
#
_symmetry.space_group_name_H-M   'P 1'
#
loop_
_entity.id
_entity.type
_entity.pdbx_description
1 polymer ?
#
loop_
_entity_poly.entity_id
_entity_poly.type
_entity_poly.pdbx_seq_one_letter_code
_entity_poly.pdbx_strand_id
1 'polypeptide(L)'
;MFVLKLVVLLSITTSFVICEDVFSLLPKKFELDDPEECNNGIFCKISVALTPYNSSTRPESWSKIEDMKRDYHYFRHDKLLHGRCFRKKHSKSLEDIVKDEYATKYRNESLKGNVETYVCMEKGRLLLDDIDYWDLFFISIGIIYVVFMVIATAYTYSAEHQKDNFFIKFLSIFSIIKIWGELRKPIKMRIFKI
;
A
#
# COMPACT_ATOMS: atom_id res chain seq x y z
N MET A 1 34.13 -10.19 19.22
CA MET A 1 32.66 -10.09 19.00
C MET A 1 32.04 -8.72 19.35
N PHE A 2 32.79 -7.76 19.93
CA PHE A 2 32.28 -6.41 20.25
C PHE A 2 32.38 -5.42 19.07
N VAL A 3 33.42 -5.54 18.23
CA VAL A 3 33.64 -4.64 17.09
C VAL A 3 32.55 -4.78 16.02
N LEU A 4 32.06 -5.99 15.79
CA LEU A 4 30.98 -6.24 14.82
C LEU A 4 29.65 -5.62 15.25
N LYS A 5 29.35 -5.58 16.56
CA LYS A 5 28.13 -4.95 17.09
C LYS A 5 28.19 -3.42 16.98
N LEU A 6 29.38 -2.83 17.17
CA LEU A 6 29.56 -1.39 17.07
C LEU A 6 29.41 -0.90 15.62
N VAL A 7 29.95 -1.65 14.64
CA VAL A 7 29.82 -1.33 13.22
C VAL A 7 28.38 -1.46 12.75
N VAL A 8 27.65 -2.49 13.21
CA VAL A 8 26.22 -2.64 12.89
C VAL A 8 25.39 -1.52 13.52
N LEU A 9 25.65 -1.13 14.78
CA LEU A 9 24.96 -0.01 15.42
C LEU A 9 25.25 1.34 14.76
N LEU A 10 26.51 1.61 14.39
CA LEU A 10 26.89 2.83 13.66
C LEU A 10 26.25 2.87 12.26
N SER A 11 26.20 1.74 11.57
CA SER A 11 25.61 1.65 10.23
C SER A 11 24.09 1.83 10.24
N ILE A 12 23.40 1.51 11.35
CA ILE A 12 21.94 1.71 11.48
C ILE A 12 21.63 3.19 11.80
N THR A 13 22.50 3.89 12.54
CA THR A 13 22.26 5.28 12.92
C THR A 13 22.53 6.30 11.82
N THR A 14 23.40 6.00 10.85
CA THR A 14 23.71 6.93 9.74
C THR A 14 22.64 6.98 8.65
N SER A 15 21.70 6.03 8.61
CA SER A 15 20.70 5.95 7.54
C SER A 15 19.44 6.79 7.79
N PHE A 16 19.27 7.41 8.96
CA PHE A 16 18.02 8.10 9.31
C PHE A 16 18.09 9.64 9.34
N VAL A 17 19.29 10.25 9.27
CA VAL A 17 19.46 11.70 9.48
C VAL A 17 19.41 12.53 8.19
N ILE A 18 19.34 11.92 7.00
CA ILE A 18 19.46 12.63 5.71
C ILE A 18 18.09 13.08 5.13
N CYS A 19 16.96 12.70 5.74
CA CYS A 19 15.69 12.68 5.00
C CYS A 19 14.82 13.95 5.07
N GLU A 20 14.63 14.62 6.22
CA GLU A 20 13.59 15.67 6.34
C GLU A 20 13.84 16.90 5.44
N ASP A 21 15.08 17.37 5.38
CA ASP A 21 15.45 18.58 4.62
C ASP A 21 15.21 18.39 3.11
N VAL A 22 15.50 17.19 2.61
CA VAL A 22 15.34 16.83 1.19
C VAL A 22 13.86 16.71 0.82
N PHE A 23 13.03 16.17 1.71
CA PHE A 23 11.59 16.05 1.46
C PHE A 23 10.84 17.38 1.53
N SER A 24 11.34 18.38 2.26
CA SER A 24 10.74 19.72 2.32
C SER A 24 10.73 20.44 0.97
N LEU A 25 11.66 20.09 0.07
CA LEU A 25 11.83 20.71 -1.25
C LEU A 25 11.04 19.99 -2.36
N LEU A 26 10.37 18.89 -2.01
CA LEU A 26 9.64 18.06 -2.96
C LEU A 26 8.13 18.18 -2.74
N PRO A 27 7.33 18.24 -3.82
CA PRO A 27 5.89 18.19 -3.67
C PRO A 27 5.45 16.87 -3.04
N LYS A 28 4.37 16.93 -2.26
CA LYS A 28 3.81 15.75 -1.59
C LYS A 28 3.44 14.68 -2.62
N LYS A 29 3.98 13.47 -2.44
CA LYS A 29 3.71 12.34 -3.33
C LYS A 29 2.24 11.92 -3.32
N PHE A 30 1.63 11.93 -2.15
CA PHE A 30 0.24 11.57 -1.93
C PHE A 30 -0.48 12.75 -1.28
N GLU A 31 -1.52 13.26 -1.94
CA GLU A 31 -2.39 14.32 -1.43
C GLU A 31 -3.83 13.91 -1.74
N LEU A 32 -4.58 13.51 -0.73
CA LEU A 32 -5.96 13.05 -0.88
C LEU A 32 -6.87 14.01 -0.10
N ASP A 33 -7.73 14.74 -0.82
CA ASP A 33 -8.86 15.43 -0.22
C ASP A 33 -9.83 14.39 0.38
N ASP A 34 -10.54 14.75 1.44
CA ASP A 34 -11.55 13.87 2.03
C ASP A 34 -12.75 13.71 1.08
N PRO A 35 -13.06 12.49 0.59
CA PRO A 35 -14.18 12.26 -0.30
C PRO A 35 -15.54 12.49 0.40
N GLU A 36 -15.63 12.39 1.72
CA GLU A 36 -16.86 12.63 2.48
C GLU A 36 -17.18 14.13 2.55
N GLU A 37 -16.14 14.96 2.69
CA GLU A 37 -16.23 16.42 2.69
C GLU A 37 -16.49 17.01 1.29
N CYS A 38 -16.35 16.20 0.23
CA CYS A 38 -16.66 16.57 -1.16
C CYS A 38 -18.18 16.69 -1.40
N ASN A 39 -18.85 17.57 -0.66
CA ASN A 39 -20.28 17.81 -0.73
C ASN A 39 -20.66 18.50 -2.05
N ASN A 40 -21.48 17.81 -2.86
CA ASN A 40 -21.93 18.22 -4.19
C ASN A 40 -20.82 18.39 -5.25
N GLY A 41 -19.63 17.82 -5.02
CA GLY A 41 -18.51 17.81 -5.96
C GLY A 41 -18.37 16.52 -6.74
N ILE A 42 -17.32 16.47 -7.58
CA ILE A 42 -16.83 15.28 -8.26
C ILE A 42 -15.44 15.01 -7.69
N PHE A 43 -15.24 13.81 -7.14
CA PHE A 43 -13.95 13.41 -6.61
C PHE A 43 -13.12 12.78 -7.72
N CYS A 44 -11.91 13.27 -7.94
CA CYS A 44 -11.03 12.78 -8.99
C CYS A 44 -9.72 12.24 -8.40
N LYS A 45 -9.38 11.01 -8.76
CA LYS A 45 -8.04 10.44 -8.60
C LYS A 45 -7.20 10.86 -9.80
N ILE A 46 -6.04 11.47 -9.57
CA ILE A 46 -5.21 12.11 -10.60
C ILE A 46 -3.77 11.61 -10.45
N SER A 47 -3.20 11.11 -11.54
CA SER A 47 -1.77 10.80 -11.66
C SER A 47 -1.07 11.92 -12.40
N VAL A 48 -0.03 12.47 -11.79
CA VAL A 48 0.72 13.62 -12.32
C VAL A 48 2.19 13.25 -12.46
N ALA A 49 2.71 13.32 -13.68
CA ALA A 49 4.14 13.23 -13.93
C ALA A 49 4.78 14.61 -13.74
N LEU A 50 5.86 14.67 -12.97
CA LEU A 50 6.65 15.88 -12.82
C LEU A 50 7.73 15.96 -13.90
N THR A 51 7.97 17.18 -14.34
CA THR A 51 9.07 17.54 -15.26
C THR A 51 9.64 18.89 -14.83
N PRO A 52 10.90 19.21 -15.18
CA PRO A 52 11.43 20.53 -14.91
C PRO A 52 10.64 21.58 -15.71
N TYR A 53 10.33 22.72 -15.09
CA TYR A 53 9.53 23.78 -15.73
C TYR A 53 10.22 24.36 -16.98
N ASN A 54 11.55 24.41 -16.97
CA ASN A 54 12.38 24.79 -18.10
C ASN A 54 13.45 23.72 -18.31
N SER A 55 13.46 23.07 -19.46
CA SER A 55 14.40 21.97 -19.78
C SER A 55 15.87 22.42 -19.84
N SER A 56 16.12 23.71 -20.07
CA SER A 56 17.47 24.27 -20.15
C SER A 56 18.11 24.52 -18.78
N THR A 57 17.31 24.53 -17.71
CA THR A 57 17.77 24.74 -16.33
C THR A 57 17.41 23.53 -15.50
N ARG A 58 18.38 22.92 -14.81
CA ARG A 58 18.13 21.77 -13.94
C ARG A 58 17.92 22.27 -12.50
N PRO A 59 16.67 22.46 -12.05
CA PRO A 59 16.43 22.94 -10.69
C PRO A 59 16.86 21.88 -9.67
N GLU A 60 17.23 22.32 -8.47
CA GLU A 60 17.68 21.44 -7.39
C GLU A 60 16.62 20.38 -7.04
N SER A 61 15.35 20.75 -7.05
CA SER A 61 14.20 19.87 -6.87
C SER A 61 14.17 18.72 -7.88
N TRP A 62 14.43 19.01 -9.17
CA TRP A 62 14.50 17.99 -10.21
C TRP A 62 15.72 17.09 -10.08
N SER A 63 16.88 17.63 -9.70
CA SER A 63 18.07 16.82 -9.44
C SER A 63 17.80 15.78 -8.35
N LYS A 64 17.14 16.19 -7.26
CA LYS A 64 16.75 15.29 -6.16
C LYS A 64 15.79 14.21 -6.62
N ILE A 65 14.79 14.57 -7.44
CA ILE A 65 13.84 13.59 -8.01
C ILE A 65 14.57 12.57 -8.89
N GLU A 66 15.53 13.00 -9.70
CA GLU A 66 16.32 12.11 -10.56
C GLU A 66 17.26 11.19 -9.77
N ASP A 67 17.87 11.70 -8.71
CA ASP A 67 18.72 10.90 -7.83
C ASP A 67 17.88 9.82 -7.13
N MET A 68 16.71 10.19 -6.60
CA MET A 68 15.75 9.24 -6.02
C MET A 68 15.20 8.24 -7.04
N LYS A 69 15.15 8.58 -8.33
CA LYS A 69 14.70 7.67 -9.40
C LYS A 69 15.74 6.58 -9.70
N ARG A 70 17.02 6.85 -9.47
CA ARG A 70 18.12 5.91 -9.71
C ARG A 70 18.31 4.92 -8.58
N ASP A 71 17.88 5.28 -7.37
CA ASP A 71 17.99 4.45 -6.19
C ASP A 71 16.69 3.66 -5.95
N TYR A 72 16.81 2.34 -5.89
CA TYR A 72 15.69 1.41 -5.74
C TYR A 72 15.10 1.40 -4.32
N HIS A 73 15.81 1.94 -3.34
CA HIS A 73 15.32 2.04 -1.96
C HIS A 73 14.33 3.18 -1.76
N TYR A 74 14.32 4.16 -2.67
CA TYR A 74 13.43 5.30 -2.58
C TYR A 74 12.19 5.12 -3.45
N PHE A 75 11.07 5.59 -2.92
CA PHE A 75 9.88 5.74 -3.71
C PHE A 75 10.13 6.74 -4.84
N ARG A 76 9.70 6.41 -6.05
CA ARG A 76 9.69 7.36 -7.17
C ARG A 76 8.86 8.59 -6.81
N HIS A 77 9.47 9.76 -6.95
CA HIS A 77 8.84 11.08 -6.74
C HIS A 77 8.59 11.83 -8.05
N ASP A 78 8.94 11.25 -9.20
CA ASP A 78 8.61 11.81 -10.52
C ASP A 78 7.14 11.60 -10.91
N LYS A 79 6.41 10.78 -10.15
CA LYS A 79 4.97 10.54 -10.30
C LYS A 79 4.26 10.79 -8.97
N LEU A 80 3.28 11.68 -8.99
CA LEU A 80 2.44 12.03 -7.85
C LEU A 80 1.03 11.46 -8.04
N LEU A 81 0.40 11.09 -6.92
CA LEU A 81 -0.95 10.54 -6.86
C LEU A 81 -1.81 11.41 -5.96
N HIS A 82 -2.80 12.09 -6.56
CA HIS A 82 -3.63 13.05 -5.87
C HIS A 82 -5.11 12.66 -5.94
N GLY A 83 -5.85 12.90 -4.88
CA GLY A 83 -7.31 12.87 -4.84
C GLY A 83 -7.81 14.29 -4.61
N ARG A 84 -8.61 14.82 -5.53
CA ARG A 84 -9.11 16.20 -5.46
C ARG A 84 -10.61 16.26 -5.64
N CYS A 85 -11.26 17.13 -4.88
CA CYS A 85 -12.67 17.44 -5.07
C CYS A 85 -12.85 18.66 -5.98
N PHE A 86 -13.57 18.49 -7.09
CA PHE A 86 -13.93 19.58 -8.00
C PHE A 86 -15.42 19.93 -7.87
N ARG A 87 -15.77 21.22 -8.00
CA ARG A 87 -17.16 21.68 -7.91
C ARG A 87 -17.90 21.40 -9.21
N LYS A 88 -19.14 20.92 -9.18
CA LYS A 88 -19.91 20.57 -10.40
C LYS A 88 -20.16 21.71 -11.40
N LYS A 89 -20.03 22.98 -11.00
CA LYS A 89 -20.32 24.14 -11.87
C LYS A 89 -19.05 24.65 -12.53
N HIS A 90 -18.72 24.08 -13.69
CA HIS A 90 -17.62 24.52 -14.51
C HIS A 90 -18.12 24.90 -15.92
N SER A 91 -17.64 26.04 -16.43
CA SER A 91 -17.89 26.46 -17.82
C SER A 91 -16.95 25.77 -18.82
N LYS A 92 -15.84 25.19 -18.32
CA LYS A 92 -14.86 24.40 -19.07
C LYS A 92 -15.03 22.92 -18.77
N SER A 93 -14.44 22.07 -19.62
CA SER A 93 -14.33 20.64 -19.33
C SER A 93 -13.54 20.42 -18.04
N LEU A 94 -13.90 19.38 -17.28
CA LEU A 94 -13.20 19.02 -16.04
C LEU A 94 -11.73 18.66 -16.33
N GLU A 95 -11.47 18.07 -17.49
CA GLU A 95 -10.13 17.72 -17.95
C GLU A 95 -9.24 18.96 -18.10
N ASP A 96 -9.75 20.01 -18.74
CA ASP A 96 -9.01 21.26 -18.94
C ASP A 96 -8.70 21.92 -17.59
N ILE A 97 -9.64 21.87 -16.64
CA ILE A 97 -9.44 22.43 -15.31
C ILE A 97 -8.34 21.69 -14.56
N VAL A 98 -8.38 20.35 -14.57
CA VAL A 98 -7.36 19.52 -13.93
C VAL A 98 -5.99 19.78 -14.58
N LYS A 99 -5.92 19.80 -15.91
CA LYS A 99 -4.66 20.07 -16.63
C LYS A 99 -4.12 21.47 -16.34
N ASP A 100 -4.97 22.50 -16.38
CA ASP A 100 -4.61 23.89 -16.11
C ASP A 100 -4.09 24.07 -14.66
N GLU A 101 -4.75 23.43 -13.67
CA GLU A 101 -4.31 23.46 -12.26
C GLU A 101 -2.91 22.86 -12.12
N TYR A 102 -2.70 21.63 -12.57
CA TYR A 102 -1.42 20.92 -12.38
C TYR A 102 -0.29 21.43 -13.27
N ALA A 103 -0.59 22.13 -14.37
CA ALA A 103 0.42 22.81 -15.18
C ALA A 103 1.14 23.93 -14.42
N THR A 104 0.50 24.52 -13.41
CA THR A 104 1.04 25.68 -12.66
C THR A 104 1.21 25.42 -11.16
N LYS A 105 0.60 24.38 -10.60
CA LYS A 105 0.62 24.04 -9.17
C LYS A 105 2.03 23.98 -8.56
N TYR A 106 3.00 23.46 -9.31
CA TYR A 106 4.38 23.22 -8.81
C TYR A 106 5.41 24.24 -9.31
N ARG A 107 4.93 25.41 -9.75
CA ARG A 107 5.79 26.45 -10.32
C ARG A 107 6.79 26.99 -9.30
N ASN A 108 6.43 27.02 -8.02
CA ASN A 108 7.30 27.52 -6.94
C ASN A 108 8.52 26.62 -6.75
N GLU A 109 8.37 25.32 -6.98
CA GLU A 109 9.43 24.31 -6.92
C GLU A 109 10.20 24.21 -8.25
N SER A 110 9.94 25.11 -9.21
CA SER A 110 10.48 25.07 -10.58
C SER A 110 10.15 23.78 -11.34
N LEU A 111 9.00 23.17 -11.02
CA LEU A 111 8.50 21.95 -11.64
C LEU A 111 7.22 22.23 -12.41
N LYS A 112 6.93 21.36 -13.37
CA LYS A 112 5.69 21.33 -14.14
C LYS A 112 5.04 19.97 -13.98
N GLY A 113 3.78 19.96 -13.57
CA GLY A 113 2.95 18.76 -13.55
C GLY A 113 2.33 18.52 -14.93
N ASN A 114 2.42 17.29 -15.42
CA ASN A 114 1.66 16.82 -16.57
C ASN A 114 0.71 15.71 -16.11
N VAL A 115 -0.58 15.89 -16.37
CA VAL A 115 -1.60 14.92 -15.97
C VAL A 115 -1.52 13.71 -16.91
N GLU A 116 -1.12 12.55 -16.40
CA GLU A 116 -1.06 11.30 -17.18
C GLU A 116 -2.43 10.61 -17.23
N THR A 117 -3.08 10.50 -16.07
CA THR A 117 -4.39 9.87 -15.93
C THR A 117 -5.24 10.64 -14.92
N TYR A 118 -6.54 10.68 -15.15
CA TYR A 118 -7.50 11.18 -14.17
C TYR A 118 -8.77 10.32 -14.26
N VAL A 119 -9.29 9.93 -13.10
CA VAL A 119 -10.52 9.15 -12.98
C VAL A 119 -11.40 9.88 -11.99
N CYS A 120 -12.54 10.35 -12.48
CA CYS A 120 -13.49 11.13 -11.70
C CYS A 120 -14.73 10.32 -11.37
N MET A 121 -15.10 10.31 -10.10
CA MET A 121 -16.21 9.55 -9.56
C MET A 121 -17.23 10.52 -8.97
N GLU A 122 -18.50 10.35 -9.34
CA GLU A 122 -19.59 11.03 -8.65
C GLU A 122 -19.89 10.33 -7.31
N LYS A 123 -20.27 11.12 -6.29
CA LYS A 123 -20.64 10.65 -4.96
C LYS A 123 -21.66 9.50 -5.06
N GLY A 124 -21.25 8.29 -4.68
CA GLY A 124 -22.06 7.07 -4.73
C GLY A 124 -21.42 5.85 -5.41
N ARG A 125 -20.35 6.01 -6.22
CA ARG A 125 -19.62 4.88 -6.84
C ARG A 125 -18.38 4.38 -6.06
N LEU A 126 -18.01 5.07 -4.98
CA LEU A 126 -16.77 4.86 -4.22
C LEU A 126 -16.52 3.45 -3.68
N LEU A 127 -17.56 2.63 -3.49
CA LEU A 127 -17.43 1.33 -2.81
C LEU A 127 -17.47 0.11 -3.74
N LEU A 128 -17.91 0.28 -4.99
CA LEU A 128 -18.16 -0.85 -5.90
C LEU A 128 -17.26 -0.83 -7.14
N ASP A 129 -16.79 0.34 -7.57
CA ASP A 129 -15.91 0.44 -8.76
C ASP A 129 -14.45 0.08 -8.46
N ASP A 130 -14.01 0.10 -7.19
CA ASP A 130 -12.64 -0.23 -6.77
C ASP A 130 -12.46 -1.70 -6.35
N ILE A 131 -13.53 -2.51 -6.35
CA ILE A 131 -13.44 -3.96 -6.09
C ILE A 131 -13.22 -4.65 -7.44
N ASP A 132 -11.99 -5.12 -7.67
CA ASP A 132 -11.68 -5.87 -8.88
C ASP A 132 -12.25 -7.31 -8.80
N TYR A 133 -12.42 -7.96 -9.95
CA TYR A 133 -12.78 -9.37 -10.03
C TYR A 133 -11.80 -10.27 -9.26
N TRP A 134 -10.52 -9.87 -9.19
CA TRP A 134 -9.52 -10.54 -8.37
C TRP A 134 -9.83 -10.42 -6.87
N ASP A 135 -10.26 -9.25 -6.41
CA ASP A 135 -10.61 -9.05 -5.01
C ASP A 135 -11.82 -9.93 -4.63
N LEU A 136 -12.84 -9.97 -5.49
CA LEU A 136 -13.98 -10.88 -5.32
C LEU A 136 -13.55 -12.35 -5.31
N PHE A 137 -12.65 -12.73 -6.20
CA PHE A 137 -12.11 -14.09 -6.26
C PHE A 137 -11.38 -14.48 -4.96
N PHE A 138 -10.48 -13.63 -4.46
CA PHE A 138 -9.76 -13.89 -3.20
C PHE A 138 -10.69 -13.91 -1.99
N ILE A 139 -11.65 -12.99 -1.92
CA ILE A 139 -12.67 -12.99 -0.86
C ILE A 139 -13.45 -14.31 -0.90
N SER A 140 -13.86 -14.77 -2.08
CA SER A 140 -14.60 -16.02 -2.23
C SER A 140 -13.78 -17.24 -1.78
N ILE A 141 -12.50 -17.32 -2.14
CA ILE A 141 -11.58 -18.37 -1.68
C ILE A 141 -11.43 -18.33 -0.17
N GLY A 142 -11.28 -17.13 0.41
CA GLY A 142 -11.18 -16.93 1.85
C GLY A 142 -12.41 -17.46 2.60
N ILE A 143 -13.61 -17.13 2.11
CA ILE A 143 -14.87 -17.62 2.69
C ILE A 143 -14.95 -19.15 2.61
N ILE A 144 -14.66 -19.73 1.44
CA ILE A 144 -14.66 -21.19 1.24
C ILE A 144 -13.67 -21.87 2.21
N TYR A 145 -12.48 -21.29 2.37
CA TYR A 145 -11.47 -21.80 3.28
C TYR A 145 -11.94 -21.74 4.74
N VAL A 146 -12.52 -20.64 5.19
CA VAL A 146 -13.05 -20.52 6.55
C VAL A 146 -14.16 -21.53 6.81
N VAL A 147 -15.09 -21.70 5.86
CA VAL A 147 -16.17 -22.70 5.96
C VAL A 147 -15.57 -24.11 6.05
N PHE A 148 -14.58 -24.43 5.22
CA PHE A 148 -13.87 -25.70 5.26
C PHE A 148 -13.20 -25.94 6.62
N MET A 149 -12.54 -24.93 7.19
CA MET A 149 -11.89 -25.00 8.50
C MET A 149 -12.92 -25.27 9.62
N VAL A 150 -14.10 -24.64 9.58
CA VAL A 150 -15.18 -24.87 10.55
C VAL A 150 -15.69 -26.31 10.46
N ILE A 151 -15.94 -26.82 9.24
CA ILE A 151 -16.38 -28.20 9.02
C ILE A 151 -15.31 -29.20 9.49
N ALA A 152 -14.05 -28.97 9.13
CA ALA A 152 -12.93 -29.81 9.56
C ALA A 152 -12.81 -29.84 11.09
N THR A 153 -13.00 -28.70 11.74
CA THR A 153 -12.97 -28.59 13.21
C THR A 153 -14.15 -29.34 13.85
N ALA A 154 -15.38 -29.16 13.35
CA ALA A 154 -16.56 -29.86 13.86
C ALA A 154 -16.47 -31.39 13.67
N TYR A 155 -15.96 -31.83 12.51
CA TYR A 155 -15.80 -33.25 12.21
C TYR A 155 -14.69 -33.88 13.06
N THR A 156 -13.56 -33.20 13.24
CA THR A 156 -12.45 -33.71 14.07
C THR A 156 -12.77 -33.75 15.56
N TYR A 157 -13.61 -32.83 16.05
CA TYR A 157 -14.18 -32.88 17.40
C TYR A 157 -15.15 -34.05 17.56
N SER A 158 -16.09 -34.23 16.63
CA SER A 158 -17.08 -35.32 16.69
C SER A 158 -16.45 -36.70 16.55
N ALA A 159 -15.36 -36.82 15.78
CA ALA A 159 -14.69 -38.08 15.49
C ALA A 159 -13.49 -38.36 16.42
N GLU A 160 -13.33 -37.63 17.53
CA GLU A 160 -12.21 -37.75 18.46
C GLU A 160 -12.05 -39.17 19.05
N HIS A 161 -13.13 -39.97 19.05
CA HIS A 161 -13.13 -41.36 19.50
C HIS A 161 -12.85 -42.42 18.41
N GLN A 162 -12.81 -42.05 17.12
CA GLN A 162 -12.49 -42.98 16.03
C GLN A 162 -11.01 -42.84 15.62
N LYS A 163 -10.17 -43.80 16.04
CA LYS A 163 -8.72 -43.63 16.05
C LYS A 163 -7.97 -43.86 14.73
N ASP A 164 -8.58 -44.35 13.64
CA ASP A 164 -7.77 -44.77 12.47
C ASP A 164 -8.37 -44.52 11.09
N ASN A 165 -8.98 -43.35 10.87
CA ASN A 165 -9.28 -42.90 9.51
C ASN A 165 -8.26 -41.87 9.03
N PHE A 166 -7.58 -42.15 7.92
CA PHE A 166 -6.65 -41.24 7.23
C PHE A 166 -7.29 -39.86 6.99
N PHE A 167 -8.58 -39.84 6.66
CA PHE A 167 -9.36 -38.62 6.45
C PHE A 167 -9.46 -37.73 7.70
N ILE A 168 -9.59 -38.32 8.89
CA ILE A 168 -9.62 -37.59 10.17
C ILE A 168 -8.24 -36.98 10.47
N LYS A 169 -7.15 -37.72 10.17
CA LYS A 169 -5.78 -37.21 10.31
C LYS A 169 -5.52 -36.04 9.36
N PHE A 170 -5.95 -36.13 8.10
CA PHE A 170 -5.84 -35.03 7.13
C PHE A 170 -6.63 -33.79 7.58
N LEU A 171 -7.90 -33.94 7.97
CA LEU A 171 -8.72 -32.82 8.47
C LEU A 171 -8.19 -32.22 9.78
N SER A 172 -7.47 -33.00 10.59
CA SER A 172 -6.89 -32.51 11.84
C SER A 172 -5.82 -31.45 11.67
N ILE A 173 -5.12 -31.43 10.52
CA ILE A 173 -4.12 -30.41 10.16
C ILE A 173 -4.79 -29.04 9.96
N PHE A 174 -6.05 -29.02 9.55
CA PHE A 174 -6.85 -27.82 9.31
C PHE A 174 -7.78 -27.50 10.51
N SER A 175 -7.68 -28.24 11.62
CA SER A 175 -8.48 -27.96 12.81
C SER A 175 -7.78 -26.93 13.70
N ILE A 176 -8.44 -25.79 13.91
CA ILE A 176 -7.90 -24.70 14.73
C ILE A 176 -7.57 -25.20 16.13
N ILE A 177 -8.45 -26.00 16.74
CA ILE A 177 -8.31 -26.50 18.12
C ILE A 177 -7.06 -27.37 18.28
N LYS A 178 -6.77 -28.25 17.30
CA LYS A 178 -5.60 -29.13 17.37
C LYS A 178 -4.30 -28.39 17.12
N ILE A 179 -4.26 -27.46 16.15
CA ILE A 179 -3.10 -26.60 15.91
C ILE A 179 -2.76 -25.78 17.16
N TRP A 180 -3.78 -25.17 17.77
CA TRP A 180 -3.61 -24.37 18.99
C TRP A 180 -3.17 -25.23 20.19
N GLY A 181 -3.70 -26.46 20.30
CA GLY A 181 -3.30 -27.42 21.32
C GLY A 181 -1.84 -27.88 21.20
N GLU A 182 -1.35 -28.12 19.97
CA GLU A 182 0.07 -28.48 19.73
C GLU A 182 1.02 -27.32 20.02
N LEU A 183 0.66 -26.08 19.64
CA LEU A 183 1.47 -24.88 19.91
C LEU A 183 1.62 -24.58 21.40
N ARG A 184 0.67 -25.02 22.23
CA ARG A 184 0.71 -24.83 23.68
C ARG A 184 1.57 -25.88 24.41
N LYS A 185 1.99 -26.95 23.74
CA LYS A 185 2.82 -27.97 24.38
C LYS A 185 4.23 -27.41 24.63
N PRO A 186 4.77 -27.53 25.84
CA PRO A 186 6.13 -27.07 26.12
C PRO A 186 7.12 -27.85 25.26
N ILE A 187 8.02 -27.13 24.58
CA ILE A 187 9.12 -27.73 23.81
C ILE A 187 9.98 -28.51 24.80
N LYS A 188 9.81 -29.84 24.84
CA LYS A 188 10.74 -30.72 25.56
C LYS A 188 12.07 -30.70 24.81
N MET A 189 12.96 -29.78 25.16
CA MET A 189 14.37 -29.90 24.78
C MET A 189 14.89 -31.21 25.37
N ARG A 190 15.08 -32.23 24.51
CA ARG A 190 15.90 -33.38 24.86
C ARG A 190 17.33 -32.88 25.02
N ILE A 191 17.71 -32.59 26.25
CA ILE A 191 19.12 -32.49 26.63
C ILE A 191 19.67 -33.91 26.44
N PHE A 192 20.43 -34.11 25.36
CA PHE A 192 21.30 -35.28 25.23
C PHE A 192 22.32 -35.18 26.37
N LYS A 193 22.19 -36.06 27.37
CA LYS A 193 23.29 -36.37 28.28
C LYS A 193 24.31 -37.17 27.48
N ILE A 194 25.47 -36.56 27.24
CA ILE A 194 26.73 -37.24 26.93
C ILE A 194 27.32 -37.69 28.28
#